data_AF-A0A2N6A3E5-F1
#
_entry.id   AF-A0A2N6A3E5-F1
#
_cell.length_a   1.000
_cell.length_b   1.000
_cell.length_c   1.000
_cell.angle_alpha   90.00
_cell.angle_beta   90.00
_cell.angle_gamma   90.00
#
_symmetry.space_group_name_H-M   'P 1'
#
loop_
_entity.id
_entity.type
_entity.pdbx_description
1 polymer ?
#
loop_
_entity_poly.entity_id
_entity_poly.type
_entity_poly.pdbx_seq_one_letter_code
_entity_poly.pdbx_strand_id
1 'polypeptide(L)'
;MMKKVSFYFFSGTGNSKAVVNWFSEEAKNHNIETNSIDISKLEKRKGEKPLPKDIIGFCSPTHGFNFPPIMMHFIFRFPRSTGNKAFIMNTRAGMKIGKLFVPGLSGIALWLAALVLILKGYKIIGLRSIDLPSNWISLHPGMKENVVQSIFERRKKDVHQFAKTIISGKKSYKAFRDIIQDLLITPISLGYYMVGRFVFAKSFIASHKCTHCNLCIKQCPVNAIKLVDNRCFWTHKCESCMHCMNICPTRAIETAHGFVIGVAFIFYTIILTWLYSIIGLNEIFETFLSPAMHYLTEVIFHAILFIFSLLSFYYVMHFLMHFKVFERFFVLTSLTTYKFWRRYLPHKAK
;
A
#
# COMPACT_ATOMS: atom_id res chain seq x y z
N MET A 1 9.58 -36.87 0.81
CA MET A 1 9.46 -35.48 1.29
C MET A 1 8.03 -35.01 1.09
N MET A 2 7.35 -34.65 2.17
CA MET A 2 5.99 -34.11 2.15
C MET A 2 5.97 -32.75 1.44
N LYS A 3 4.89 -32.45 0.70
CA LYS A 3 4.69 -31.12 0.11
C LYS A 3 4.43 -30.14 1.26
N LYS A 4 5.35 -29.22 1.51
CA LYS A 4 5.16 -28.09 2.41
C LYS A 4 4.81 -26.84 1.62
N VAL A 5 3.94 -26.01 2.17
CA VAL A 5 3.67 -24.66 1.64
C VAL A 5 4.29 -23.63 2.57
N SER A 6 5.29 -22.89 2.07
CA SER A 6 5.90 -21.78 2.80
C SER A 6 5.35 -20.45 2.26
N PHE A 7 4.57 -19.75 3.09
CA PHE A 7 4.02 -18.44 2.80
C PHE A 7 4.94 -17.34 3.31
N TYR A 8 5.23 -16.37 2.45
CA TYR A 8 5.83 -15.10 2.81
C TYR A 8 4.81 -14.00 2.59
N PHE A 9 4.47 -13.27 3.65
CA PHE A 9 3.42 -12.26 3.56
C PHE A 9 3.75 -10.97 4.30
N PHE A 10 3.13 -9.88 3.83
CA PHE A 10 3.08 -8.60 4.54
C PHE A 10 1.62 -8.20 4.75
N SER A 11 1.29 -7.62 5.90
CA SER A 11 -0.04 -7.08 6.15
C SER A 11 -0.01 -5.88 7.09
N GLY A 12 -0.46 -4.72 6.61
CA GLY A 12 -0.62 -3.53 7.46
C GLY A 12 -1.85 -3.60 8.36
N THR A 13 -3.01 -3.95 7.79
CA THR A 13 -4.29 -3.95 8.54
C THR A 13 -4.90 -5.34 8.72
N GLY A 14 -4.18 -6.42 8.39
CA GLY A 14 -4.65 -7.79 8.60
C GLY A 14 -5.35 -8.45 7.41
N ASN A 15 -5.69 -7.72 6.33
CA ASN A 15 -6.33 -8.31 5.14
C ASN A 15 -5.52 -9.47 4.55
N SER A 16 -4.26 -9.24 4.16
CA SER A 16 -3.39 -10.31 3.63
C SER A 16 -3.11 -11.41 4.67
N LYS A 17 -3.03 -11.08 5.95
CA LYS A 17 -2.91 -12.08 7.02
C LYS A 17 -4.12 -13.01 7.05
N ALA A 18 -5.34 -12.48 6.91
CA ALA A 18 -6.56 -13.28 6.84
C ALA A 18 -6.55 -14.23 5.64
N VAL A 19 -6.13 -13.76 4.46
CA VAL A 19 -5.98 -14.60 3.26
C VAL A 19 -5.02 -15.76 3.48
N VAL A 20 -3.85 -15.50 4.07
CA VAL A 20 -2.87 -16.54 4.40
C VAL A 20 -3.46 -17.54 5.38
N ASN A 21 -4.13 -17.06 6.44
CA ASN A 21 -4.76 -17.93 7.44
C ASN A 21 -5.84 -18.83 6.81
N TRP A 22 -6.70 -18.31 5.94
CA TRP A 22 -7.72 -19.13 5.26
C TRP A 22 -7.13 -20.17 4.32
N PHE A 23 -6.03 -19.84 3.64
CA PHE A 23 -5.31 -20.82 2.83
C PHE A 23 -4.71 -21.92 3.73
N SER A 24 -4.03 -21.53 4.81
CA SER A 24 -3.42 -22.46 5.77
C SER A 24 -4.46 -23.37 6.41
N GLU A 25 -5.64 -22.86 6.76
CA GLU A 25 -6.80 -23.64 7.23
C GLU A 25 -7.18 -24.72 6.21
N GLU A 26 -7.32 -24.36 4.93
CA GLU A 26 -7.66 -25.31 3.87
C GLU A 26 -6.57 -26.37 3.63
N ALA A 27 -5.31 -25.96 3.66
CA ALA A 27 -4.18 -26.86 3.50
C ALA A 27 -4.08 -27.85 4.66
N LYS A 28 -4.30 -27.39 5.90
CA LYS A 28 -4.35 -28.25 7.10
C LYS A 28 -5.47 -29.29 6.99
N ASN A 29 -6.64 -28.92 6.47
CA ASN A 29 -7.75 -29.85 6.22
C ASN A 29 -7.39 -30.96 5.20
N HIS A 30 -6.34 -30.77 4.40
CA HIS A 30 -5.81 -31.75 3.44
C HIS A 30 -4.49 -32.37 3.90
N ASN A 31 -4.17 -32.30 5.21
CA ASN A 31 -2.92 -32.83 5.80
C ASN A 31 -1.64 -32.27 5.14
N ILE A 32 -1.68 -31.02 4.70
CA ILE A 32 -0.53 -30.32 4.13
C ILE A 32 -0.01 -29.31 5.14
N GLU A 33 1.26 -29.46 5.52
CA GLU A 33 1.94 -28.54 6.41
C GLU A 33 2.09 -27.16 5.75
N THR A 34 1.75 -26.12 6.50
CA THR A 34 1.98 -24.73 6.07
C THR A 34 2.83 -24.00 7.09
N ASN A 35 3.79 -23.20 6.60
CA ASN A 35 4.55 -22.26 7.39
C ASN A 35 4.27 -20.85 6.89
N SER A 36 3.82 -19.96 7.77
CA SER A 36 3.36 -18.61 7.41
C SER A 36 4.25 -17.56 8.05
N ILE A 37 5.04 -16.87 7.22
CA ILE A 37 6.11 -15.97 7.64
C ILE A 37 5.71 -14.52 7.33
N ASP A 38 5.58 -13.71 8.38
CA ASP A 38 5.41 -12.26 8.26
C ASP A 38 6.76 -11.59 7.97
N ILE A 39 6.95 -11.13 6.72
CA ILE A 39 8.23 -10.58 6.27
C ILE A 39 8.63 -9.29 7.00
N SER A 40 7.68 -8.62 7.67
CA SER A 40 8.00 -7.42 8.47
C SER A 40 8.78 -7.74 9.74
N LYS A 41 8.71 -9.00 10.20
CA LYS A 41 9.39 -9.49 11.42
C LYS A 41 10.73 -10.15 11.14
N LEU A 42 11.07 -10.37 9.87
CA LEU A 42 12.34 -11.00 9.49
C LEU A 42 13.50 -10.02 9.62
N GLU A 43 14.60 -10.48 10.19
CA GLU A 43 15.84 -9.73 10.23
C GLU A 43 16.32 -9.45 8.79
N LYS A 44 16.61 -8.17 8.50
CA LYS A 44 17.00 -7.69 7.16
C LYS A 44 16.02 -8.07 6.02
N ARG A 45 14.83 -8.58 6.35
CA ARG A 45 13.83 -9.10 5.40
C ARG A 45 14.42 -10.11 4.42
N LYS A 46 15.24 -11.03 4.92
CA LYS A 46 15.86 -12.07 4.09
C LYS A 46 15.02 -13.35 4.13
N GLY A 47 14.65 -13.85 2.96
CA GLY A 47 13.98 -15.15 2.83
C GLY A 47 14.97 -16.30 2.88
N GLU A 48 14.50 -17.46 3.34
CA GLU A 48 15.29 -18.69 3.37
C GLU A 48 15.28 -19.39 2.00
N LYS A 49 16.35 -20.14 1.70
CA LYS A 49 16.41 -20.92 0.48
C LYS A 49 15.38 -22.05 0.56
N PRO A 50 14.43 -22.15 -0.39
CA PRO A 50 13.41 -23.18 -0.34
C PRO A 50 14.01 -24.57 -0.53
N LEU A 51 13.45 -25.58 0.15
CA LEU A 51 13.84 -26.97 -0.07
C LEU A 51 13.30 -27.48 -1.41
N PRO A 52 13.91 -28.53 -2.01
CA PRO A 52 13.37 -29.14 -3.20
C PRO A 52 11.91 -29.59 -3.00
N LYS A 53 11.06 -29.30 -3.99
CA LYS A 53 9.61 -29.62 -4.01
C LYS A 53 8.71 -28.77 -3.11
N ASP A 54 9.24 -27.83 -2.32
CA ASP A 54 8.43 -26.86 -1.59
C ASP A 54 7.62 -25.98 -2.55
N ILE A 55 6.40 -25.63 -2.14
CA ILE A 55 5.55 -24.65 -2.80
C ILE A 55 5.66 -23.33 -2.04
N ILE A 56 5.99 -22.25 -2.74
CA ILE A 56 6.20 -20.93 -2.14
C ILE A 56 5.03 -20.00 -2.45
N GLY A 57 4.37 -19.50 -1.42
CA GLY A 57 3.29 -18.53 -1.52
C GLY A 57 3.77 -17.11 -1.20
N PHE A 58 3.44 -16.13 -2.03
CA PHE A 58 3.66 -14.72 -1.71
C PHE A 58 2.31 -14.02 -1.56
N CYS A 59 2.08 -13.33 -0.44
CA CYS A 59 0.83 -12.60 -0.21
C CYS A 59 1.06 -11.20 0.38
N SER A 60 0.57 -10.15 -0.28
CA SER A 60 0.72 -8.77 0.22
C SER A 60 -0.46 -7.89 -0.20
N PRO A 61 -0.75 -6.78 0.51
CA PRO A 61 -1.70 -5.80 0.01
C PRO A 61 -1.20 -5.14 -1.28
N THR A 62 -2.13 -4.54 -2.02
CA THR A 62 -1.86 -3.68 -3.17
C THR A 62 -1.84 -2.24 -2.72
N HIS A 63 -0.69 -1.56 -2.83
CA HIS A 63 -0.54 -0.14 -2.55
C HIS A 63 -0.19 0.57 -3.85
N GLY A 64 -1.02 1.53 -4.28
CA GLY A 64 -0.83 2.23 -5.56
C GLY A 64 -0.72 1.27 -6.74
N PHE A 65 -1.62 0.29 -6.81
CA PHE A 65 -1.71 -0.68 -7.92
C PHE A 65 -0.41 -1.49 -8.15
N ASN A 66 0.39 -1.65 -7.10
CA ASN A 66 1.54 -2.55 -7.06
C ASN A 66 1.63 -3.25 -5.70
N PHE A 67 2.50 -4.25 -5.57
CA PHE A 67 2.96 -4.64 -4.25
C PHE A 67 3.77 -3.52 -3.61
N PRO A 68 3.64 -3.32 -2.28
CA PRO A 68 4.42 -2.32 -1.58
C PRO A 68 5.91 -2.65 -1.65
N PRO A 69 6.78 -1.63 -1.63
CA PRO A 69 8.23 -1.78 -1.60
C PRO A 69 8.75 -2.85 -0.63
N ILE A 70 8.19 -2.99 0.58
CA ILE A 70 8.54 -4.08 1.50
C ILE A 70 8.46 -5.48 0.87
N MET A 71 7.40 -5.78 0.10
CA MET A 71 7.22 -7.08 -0.56
C MET A 71 8.03 -7.17 -1.85
N MET A 72 8.04 -6.12 -2.69
CA MET A 72 8.83 -6.16 -3.93
C MET A 72 10.33 -6.29 -3.66
N HIS A 73 10.88 -5.53 -2.71
CA HIS A 73 12.27 -5.65 -2.29
C HIS A 73 12.59 -7.03 -1.72
N PHE A 74 11.64 -7.66 -1.02
CA PHE A 74 11.76 -9.03 -0.55
C PHE A 74 11.84 -10.01 -1.72
N ILE A 75 10.93 -9.93 -2.69
CA ILE A 75 10.91 -10.80 -3.88
C ILE A 75 12.20 -10.66 -4.71
N PHE A 76 12.69 -9.43 -4.91
CA PHE A 76 13.95 -9.18 -5.61
C PHE A 76 15.14 -9.87 -4.93
N ARG A 77 15.19 -9.85 -3.59
CA ARG A 77 16.26 -10.44 -2.77
C ARG A 77 16.02 -11.91 -2.43
N PHE A 78 14.84 -12.45 -2.73
CA PHE A 78 14.50 -13.82 -2.42
C PHE A 78 15.51 -14.76 -3.09
N PRO A 79 15.82 -15.95 -2.56
CA PRO A 79 16.78 -16.85 -3.20
C PRO A 79 16.38 -17.24 -4.64
N ARG A 80 17.35 -17.63 -5.46
CA ARG A 80 17.06 -18.28 -6.76
C ARG A 80 16.64 -19.73 -6.51
N SER A 81 15.86 -20.29 -7.43
CA SER A 81 15.40 -21.68 -7.40
C SER A 81 15.74 -22.39 -8.71
N THR A 82 15.83 -23.72 -8.67
CA THR A 82 16.00 -24.60 -9.83
C THR A 82 14.66 -25.21 -10.31
N GLY A 83 13.52 -24.65 -9.89
CA GLY A 83 12.20 -25.07 -10.38
C GLY A 83 11.12 -25.25 -9.32
N ASN A 84 11.28 -24.70 -8.10
CA ASN A 84 10.23 -24.68 -7.09
C ASN A 84 8.96 -24.03 -7.66
N LYS A 85 7.81 -24.54 -7.22
CA LYS A 85 6.51 -23.98 -7.59
C LYS A 85 6.25 -22.75 -6.73
N ALA A 86 5.70 -21.70 -7.33
CA ALA A 86 5.29 -20.51 -6.60
C ALA A 86 3.89 -20.05 -6.99
N PHE A 87 3.18 -19.45 -6.06
CA PHE A 87 1.93 -18.74 -6.35
C PHE A 87 1.91 -17.38 -5.67
N ILE A 88 1.15 -16.45 -6.25
CA ILE A 88 1.15 -15.05 -5.84
C ILE A 88 -0.28 -14.62 -5.60
N MET A 89 -0.50 -14.01 -4.45
CA MET A 89 -1.78 -13.46 -4.05
C MET A 89 -1.62 -12.00 -3.64
N ASN A 90 -2.60 -11.17 -3.97
CA ASN A 90 -2.68 -9.83 -3.42
C ASN A 90 -4.06 -9.58 -2.82
N THR A 91 -4.10 -8.71 -1.80
CA THR A 91 -5.36 -8.12 -1.35
C THR A 91 -5.51 -6.74 -1.98
N ARG A 92 -6.71 -6.44 -2.48
CA ARG A 92 -7.03 -5.17 -3.15
C ARG A 92 -8.38 -4.65 -2.70
N ALA A 93 -8.58 -3.35 -2.83
CA ALA A 93 -9.68 -2.58 -2.28
C ALA A 93 -11.09 -2.99 -2.78
N GLY A 94 -11.59 -4.12 -2.30
CA GLY A 94 -12.95 -4.57 -2.54
C GLY A 94 -13.97 -3.68 -1.84
N MET A 95 -15.07 -3.40 -2.53
CA MET A 95 -16.16 -2.56 -2.03
C MET A 95 -17.50 -3.27 -2.19
N LYS A 96 -18.54 -2.74 -1.53
CA LYS A 96 -19.92 -3.20 -1.68
C LYS A 96 -20.85 -1.99 -1.79
N ILE A 97 -21.56 -1.89 -2.91
CA ILE A 97 -22.56 -0.85 -3.18
C ILE A 97 -23.92 -1.55 -3.27
N GLY A 98 -24.77 -1.34 -2.26
CA GLY A 98 -26.01 -2.10 -2.11
C GLY A 98 -25.75 -3.62 -2.03
N LYS A 99 -26.27 -4.36 -3.01
CA LYS A 99 -26.05 -5.83 -3.13
C LYS A 99 -24.84 -6.19 -4.00
N LEU A 100 -24.27 -5.23 -4.73
CA LEU A 100 -23.18 -5.45 -5.67
C LEU A 100 -21.82 -5.40 -4.97
N PHE A 101 -20.98 -6.41 -5.20
CA PHE A 101 -19.60 -6.44 -4.76
C PHE A 101 -18.71 -5.99 -5.91
N VAL A 102 -17.95 -4.94 -5.69
CA VAL A 102 -17.10 -4.32 -6.71
C VAL A 102 -15.65 -4.67 -6.42
N PRO A 103 -14.89 -5.18 -7.42
CA PRO A 103 -13.50 -5.53 -7.24
C PRO A 103 -12.63 -4.27 -7.07
N GLY A 104 -11.50 -4.44 -6.38
CA GLY A 104 -10.43 -3.44 -6.43
C GLY A 104 -9.56 -3.65 -7.69
N LEU A 105 -8.55 -2.79 -7.86
CA LEU A 105 -7.57 -2.92 -8.93
C LEU A 105 -6.22 -3.43 -8.39
N SER A 106 -5.58 -4.33 -9.12
CA SER A 106 -4.27 -4.88 -8.77
C SER A 106 -3.13 -4.12 -9.43
N GLY A 107 -3.34 -3.64 -10.67
CA GLY A 107 -2.29 -3.09 -11.51
C GLY A 107 -1.19 -4.10 -11.77
N ILE A 108 0.06 -3.65 -11.74
CA ILE A 108 1.22 -4.49 -12.06
C ILE A 108 1.66 -5.41 -10.91
N ALA A 109 0.99 -5.39 -9.76
CA ALA A 109 1.40 -6.11 -8.54
C ALA A 109 1.75 -7.58 -8.77
N LEU A 110 0.81 -8.34 -9.35
CA LEU A 110 0.99 -9.77 -9.58
C LEU A 110 1.93 -10.04 -10.76
N TRP A 111 1.87 -9.22 -11.79
CA TRP A 111 2.61 -9.39 -13.05
C TRP A 111 4.11 -9.16 -12.87
N LEU A 112 4.48 -8.06 -12.20
CA LEU A 112 5.87 -7.74 -11.90
C LEU A 112 6.49 -8.78 -10.97
N ALA A 113 5.77 -9.19 -9.91
CA ALA A 113 6.21 -10.23 -9.01
C ALA A 113 6.40 -11.59 -9.73
N ALA A 114 5.46 -11.96 -10.62
CA ALA A 114 5.56 -13.18 -11.41
C ALA A 114 6.77 -13.16 -12.34
N LEU A 115 6.98 -12.05 -13.07
CA LEU A 115 8.13 -11.88 -13.95
C LEU A 115 9.45 -12.07 -13.20
N VAL A 116 9.62 -11.38 -12.07
CA VAL A 116 10.83 -11.48 -11.24
C VAL A 116 11.06 -12.91 -10.75
N LEU A 117 10.01 -13.59 -10.29
CA LEU A 117 10.13 -14.97 -9.81
C LEU A 117 10.45 -15.95 -10.96
N ILE A 118 9.89 -15.76 -12.15
CA ILE A 118 10.22 -16.55 -13.35
C ILE A 118 11.71 -16.39 -13.70
N LEU A 119 12.21 -15.16 -13.74
CA LEU A 119 13.64 -14.86 -13.99
C LEU A 119 14.56 -15.45 -12.90
N LYS A 120 14.02 -15.76 -11.72
CA LYS A 120 14.74 -16.40 -10.61
C LYS A 120 14.59 -17.93 -10.58
N GLY A 121 13.96 -18.52 -11.59
CA GLY A 121 13.84 -19.97 -11.78
C GLY A 121 12.62 -20.63 -11.11
N TYR A 122 11.62 -19.85 -10.69
CA TYR A 122 10.39 -20.39 -10.11
C TYR A 122 9.34 -20.71 -11.19
N LYS A 123 8.57 -21.78 -10.97
CA LYS A 123 7.42 -22.16 -11.79
C LYS A 123 6.15 -21.56 -11.20
N ILE A 124 5.60 -20.51 -11.81
CA ILE A 124 4.37 -19.87 -11.33
C ILE A 124 3.18 -20.78 -11.60
N ILE A 125 2.54 -21.29 -10.54
CA ILE A 125 1.38 -22.19 -10.60
C ILE A 125 0.07 -21.49 -10.24
N GLY A 126 0.12 -20.28 -9.69
CA GLY A 126 -1.11 -19.52 -9.49
C GLY A 126 -0.94 -18.03 -9.26
N LEU A 127 -1.94 -17.28 -9.74
CA LEU A 127 -2.06 -15.82 -9.58
C LEU A 127 -3.49 -15.49 -9.17
N ARG A 128 -3.66 -14.86 -8.00
CA ARG A 128 -4.99 -14.60 -7.44
C ARG A 128 -5.09 -13.28 -6.69
N SER A 129 -5.91 -12.38 -7.22
CA SER A 129 -6.39 -11.21 -6.50
C SER A 129 -7.58 -11.55 -5.59
N ILE A 130 -7.56 -11.01 -4.36
CA ILE A 130 -8.65 -11.15 -3.38
C ILE A 130 -9.16 -9.76 -3.01
N ASP A 131 -10.43 -9.48 -3.33
CA ASP A 131 -11.09 -8.19 -3.08
C ASP A 131 -11.53 -8.07 -1.62
N LEU A 132 -10.58 -7.98 -0.71
CA LEU A 132 -10.86 -7.69 0.69
C LEU A 132 -11.21 -6.21 0.90
N PRO A 133 -11.92 -5.88 1.99
CA PRO A 133 -12.44 -4.54 2.20
C PRO A 133 -11.36 -3.46 2.06
N SER A 134 -11.66 -2.42 1.28
CA SER A 134 -10.80 -1.25 1.20
C SER A 134 -10.52 -0.68 2.59
N ASN A 135 -9.23 -0.50 2.86
CA ASN A 135 -8.67 -0.08 4.13
C ASN A 135 -7.87 1.22 3.99
N TRP A 136 -7.93 1.91 2.82
CA TRP A 136 -7.17 3.13 2.55
C TRP A 136 -7.81 4.35 3.22
N ILE A 137 -7.82 4.32 4.55
CA ILE A 137 -8.53 5.27 5.39
C ILE A 137 -7.92 6.67 5.42
N SER A 138 -6.81 6.92 4.72
CA SER A 138 -6.36 8.28 4.46
C SER A 138 -7.13 8.95 3.33
N LEU A 139 -7.77 8.18 2.43
CA LEU A 139 -8.46 8.70 1.25
C LEU A 139 -9.99 8.63 1.38
N HIS A 140 -10.53 7.59 2.02
CA HIS A 140 -11.97 7.42 2.20
C HIS A 140 -12.30 6.82 3.58
N PRO A 141 -13.52 6.98 4.11
CA PRO A 141 -13.90 6.40 5.40
C PRO A 141 -13.86 4.86 5.35
N GLY A 142 -13.59 4.24 6.50
CA GLY A 142 -13.74 2.80 6.69
C GLY A 142 -15.19 2.33 6.47
N MET A 143 -15.32 1.09 6.01
CA MET A 143 -16.63 0.45 5.80
C MET A 143 -17.29 0.03 7.12
N LYS A 144 -18.61 -0.12 7.08
CA LYS A 144 -19.38 -0.67 8.21
C LYS A 144 -18.99 -2.13 8.46
N GLU A 145 -19.05 -2.57 9.72
CA GLU A 145 -18.63 -3.92 10.13
C GLU A 145 -19.39 -5.04 9.40
N ASN A 146 -20.71 -4.91 9.25
CA ASN A 146 -21.53 -5.87 8.50
C ASN A 146 -21.13 -5.96 7.02
N VAL A 147 -20.69 -4.85 6.41
CA VAL A 147 -20.17 -4.83 5.03
C VAL A 147 -18.84 -5.57 4.97
N VAL A 148 -17.91 -5.23 5.89
CA VAL A 148 -16.61 -5.91 6.03
C VAL A 148 -16.80 -7.41 6.18
N GLN A 149 -17.69 -7.84 7.08
CA GLN A 149 -18.00 -9.26 7.32
C GLN A 149 -18.54 -9.94 6.05
N SER A 150 -19.51 -9.33 5.36
CA SER A 150 -20.06 -9.93 4.13
C SER A 150 -19.04 -10.09 3.01
N ILE A 151 -18.04 -9.19 2.93
CA ILE A 151 -16.92 -9.31 1.99
C ILE A 151 -15.98 -10.44 2.45
N PHE A 152 -15.65 -10.49 3.74
CA PHE A 152 -14.80 -11.55 4.32
C PHE A 152 -15.39 -12.94 4.06
N GLU A 153 -16.67 -13.16 4.36
CA GLU A 153 -17.35 -14.45 4.14
C GLU A 153 -17.32 -14.87 2.67
N ARG A 154 -17.60 -13.94 1.76
CA ARG A 154 -17.57 -14.20 0.32
C ARG A 154 -16.16 -14.55 -0.16
N ARG A 155 -15.16 -13.76 0.25
CA ARG A 155 -13.77 -13.92 -0.21
C ARG A 155 -13.04 -15.08 0.48
N LYS A 156 -13.45 -15.49 1.70
CA LYS A 156 -12.96 -16.72 2.35
C LYS A 156 -13.22 -17.94 1.44
N LYS A 157 -14.44 -18.08 0.89
CA LYS A 157 -14.77 -19.15 -0.07
C LYS A 157 -13.85 -19.17 -1.30
N ASP A 158 -13.55 -17.99 -1.84
CA ASP A 158 -12.63 -17.84 -2.98
C ASP A 158 -11.21 -18.30 -2.67
N VAL A 159 -10.72 -18.03 -1.45
CA VAL A 159 -9.39 -18.46 -0.99
C VAL A 159 -9.36 -19.97 -0.77
N HIS A 160 -10.38 -20.56 -0.14
CA HIS A 160 -10.49 -22.02 -0.01
C HIS A 160 -10.45 -22.72 -1.36
N GLN A 161 -11.24 -22.24 -2.34
CA GLN A 161 -11.23 -22.84 -3.67
C GLN A 161 -9.86 -22.73 -4.37
N PHE A 162 -9.19 -21.58 -4.21
CA PHE A 162 -7.84 -21.39 -4.75
C PHE A 162 -6.84 -22.34 -4.06
N ALA A 163 -6.87 -22.43 -2.74
CA ALA A 163 -6.03 -23.32 -1.96
C ALA A 163 -6.20 -24.78 -2.39
N LYS A 164 -7.45 -25.30 -2.44
CA LYS A 164 -7.76 -26.65 -2.97
C LYS A 164 -7.15 -26.90 -4.35
N THR A 165 -7.24 -25.92 -5.24
CA THR A 165 -6.68 -26.02 -6.60
C THR A 165 -5.15 -26.14 -6.56
N ILE A 166 -4.47 -25.28 -5.80
CA ILE A 166 -3.01 -25.27 -5.71
C ILE A 166 -2.47 -26.54 -5.05
N ILE A 167 -3.06 -26.95 -3.91
CA ILE A 167 -2.57 -28.08 -3.12
C ILE A 167 -2.81 -29.43 -3.81
N SER A 168 -3.89 -29.56 -4.60
CA SER A 168 -4.13 -30.73 -5.47
C SER A 168 -3.15 -30.81 -6.66
N GLY A 169 -2.28 -29.82 -6.84
CA GLY A 169 -1.27 -29.78 -7.90
C GLY A 169 -1.76 -29.17 -9.21
N LYS A 170 -3.00 -28.69 -9.26
CA LYS A 170 -3.55 -27.94 -10.39
C LYS A 170 -3.06 -26.49 -10.37
N LYS A 171 -3.18 -25.81 -11.51
CA LYS A 171 -2.80 -24.40 -11.68
C LYS A 171 -4.04 -23.51 -11.65
N SER A 172 -3.90 -22.26 -11.21
CA SER A 172 -5.01 -21.29 -11.23
C SER A 172 -4.54 -19.87 -11.48
N TYR A 173 -4.92 -19.31 -12.63
CA TYR A 173 -4.49 -17.98 -13.06
C TYR A 173 -5.67 -17.01 -13.19
N LYS A 174 -6.57 -17.00 -12.19
CA LYS A 174 -7.78 -16.16 -12.23
C LYS A 174 -7.49 -14.65 -12.36
N ALA A 175 -6.28 -14.21 -12.00
CA ALA A 175 -5.84 -12.83 -12.20
C ALA A 175 -5.80 -12.37 -13.67
N PHE A 176 -5.69 -13.28 -14.65
CA PHE A 176 -5.68 -12.90 -16.08
C PHE A 176 -6.96 -12.20 -16.55
N ARG A 177 -8.07 -12.38 -15.81
CA ARG A 177 -9.32 -11.66 -16.09
C ARG A 177 -9.19 -10.15 -15.94
N ASP A 178 -8.19 -9.69 -15.18
CA ASP A 178 -7.96 -8.29 -14.87
C ASP A 178 -6.80 -7.70 -15.72
N ILE A 179 -6.25 -8.42 -16.71
CA ILE A 179 -5.01 -7.99 -17.37
C ILE A 179 -5.15 -6.65 -18.13
N ILE A 180 -6.30 -6.40 -18.76
CA ILE A 180 -6.54 -5.18 -19.55
C ILE A 180 -6.56 -3.96 -18.61
N GLN A 181 -7.41 -3.99 -17.59
CA GLN A 181 -7.50 -2.92 -16.58
C GLN A 181 -6.20 -2.77 -15.76
N ASP A 182 -5.48 -3.86 -15.48
CA ASP A 182 -4.19 -3.81 -14.80
C ASP A 182 -3.12 -3.13 -15.68
N LEU A 183 -3.14 -3.34 -16.99
CA LEU A 183 -2.25 -2.66 -17.92
C LEU A 183 -2.59 -1.17 -18.02
N LEU A 184 -3.87 -0.83 -18.14
CA LEU A 184 -4.34 0.56 -18.23
C LEU A 184 -3.96 1.40 -16.99
N ILE A 185 -3.94 0.80 -15.79
CA ILE A 185 -3.59 1.51 -14.56
C ILE A 185 -2.07 1.56 -14.29
N THR A 186 -1.25 0.97 -15.15
CA THR A 186 0.22 0.88 -14.99
C THR A 186 0.90 2.25 -14.85
N PRO A 187 0.58 3.28 -15.66
CA PRO A 187 1.19 4.60 -15.50
C PRO A 187 0.94 5.21 -14.11
N ILE A 188 -0.27 5.04 -13.58
CA ILE A 188 -0.63 5.50 -12.23
C ILE A 188 0.16 4.70 -11.17
N SER A 189 0.32 3.39 -11.38
CA SER A 189 1.14 2.56 -10.50
C SER A 189 2.59 3.04 -10.43
N LEU A 190 3.19 3.34 -11.58
CA LEU A 190 4.55 3.85 -11.67
C LEU A 190 4.69 5.21 -11.00
N GLY A 191 3.78 6.15 -11.28
CA GLY A 191 3.74 7.47 -10.65
C GLY A 191 3.59 7.38 -9.13
N TYR A 192 2.76 6.47 -8.63
CA TYR A 192 2.66 6.22 -7.19
C TYR A 192 3.97 5.67 -6.61
N TYR A 193 4.60 4.69 -7.27
CA TYR A 193 5.80 4.04 -6.75
C TYR A 193 7.01 5.00 -6.72
N MET A 194 7.14 5.87 -7.73
CA MET A 194 8.24 6.84 -7.85
C MET A 194 8.03 8.07 -6.98
N VAL A 195 6.79 8.58 -6.91
CA VAL A 195 6.48 9.86 -6.28
C VAL A 195 5.40 9.71 -5.21
N GLY A 196 4.23 9.21 -5.60
CA GLY A 196 3.01 9.29 -4.78
C GLY A 196 3.19 8.73 -3.37
N ARG A 197 3.91 7.61 -3.20
CA ARG A 197 4.15 7.00 -1.89
C ARG A 197 4.89 7.93 -0.92
N PHE A 198 5.80 8.76 -1.43
CA PHE A 198 6.56 9.71 -0.61
C PHE A 198 5.73 10.92 -0.24
N VAL A 199 4.88 11.38 -1.17
CA VAL A 199 3.87 12.42 -0.92
C VAL A 199 2.88 11.97 0.16
N PHE A 200 2.31 10.76 0.04
CA PHE A 200 1.41 10.21 1.05
C PHE A 200 2.10 9.95 2.39
N ALA A 201 3.40 9.65 2.42
CA ALA A 201 4.14 9.57 3.68
C ALA A 201 4.13 10.91 4.45
N LYS A 202 4.06 12.03 3.73
CA LYS A 202 4.08 13.41 4.27
C LYS A 202 2.69 14.01 4.47
N SER A 203 1.63 13.21 4.39
CA SER A 203 0.28 13.70 4.72
C SER A 203 -0.16 13.32 6.13
N PHE A 204 0.60 12.52 6.88
CA PHE A 204 0.22 12.12 8.23
C PHE A 204 0.67 13.11 9.30
N ILE A 205 -0.21 13.33 10.27
CA ILE A 205 0.04 14.12 11.49
C ILE A 205 -0.47 13.38 12.73
N ALA A 206 0.08 13.71 13.89
CA ALA A 206 -0.51 13.36 15.18
C ALA A 206 -1.19 14.60 15.78
N SER A 207 -2.47 14.49 16.11
CA SER A 207 -3.28 15.53 16.76
C SER A 207 -3.00 15.63 18.27
N HIS A 208 -3.60 16.63 18.92
CA HIS A 208 -3.60 16.84 20.37
C HIS A 208 -4.15 15.67 21.18
N LYS A 209 -4.87 14.73 20.55
CA LYS A 209 -5.32 13.47 21.20
C LYS A 209 -4.17 12.49 21.46
N CYS A 210 -2.97 12.78 20.95
CA CYS A 210 -1.81 11.91 21.12
C CYS A 210 -1.39 11.86 22.60
N THR A 211 -1.28 10.66 23.15
CA THR A 211 -0.82 10.43 24.54
C THR A 211 0.66 10.10 24.64
N HIS A 212 1.41 10.22 23.54
CA HIS A 212 2.84 9.86 23.46
C HIS A 212 3.15 8.41 23.88
N CYS A 213 2.19 7.49 23.77
CA CYS A 213 2.37 6.06 24.11
C CYS A 213 3.34 5.30 23.18
N ASN A 214 3.76 5.91 22.06
CA ASN A 214 4.70 5.38 21.08
C ASN A 214 4.31 4.05 20.41
N LEU A 215 3.05 3.62 20.53
CA LEU A 215 2.57 2.37 19.94
C LEU A 215 2.73 2.33 18.41
N CYS A 216 2.40 3.44 17.73
CA CYS A 216 2.54 3.59 16.28
C CYS A 216 3.99 3.49 15.81
N ILE A 217 4.93 3.97 16.61
CA ILE A 217 6.37 3.90 16.34
C ILE A 217 6.84 2.46 16.51
N LYS A 218 6.54 1.85 17.67
CA LYS A 218 6.98 0.49 18.04
C LYS A 218 6.41 -0.59 17.09
N GLN A 219 5.19 -0.42 16.60
CA GLN A 219 4.54 -1.41 15.73
C GLN A 219 4.61 -1.06 14.24
N CYS A 220 5.37 -0.04 13.83
CA CYS A 220 5.52 0.28 12.42
C CYS A 220 6.31 -0.85 11.72
N PRO A 221 5.72 -1.59 10.75
CA PRO A 221 6.38 -2.73 10.11
C PRO A 221 7.62 -2.34 9.27
N VAL A 222 7.80 -1.04 9.04
CA VAL A 222 8.85 -0.47 8.22
C VAL A 222 9.67 0.59 8.93
N ASN A 223 9.51 0.74 10.26
CA ASN A 223 10.22 1.73 11.09
C ASN A 223 10.19 3.13 10.47
N ALA A 224 9.02 3.54 9.97
CA ALA A 224 8.84 4.77 9.21
C ALA A 224 8.45 5.97 10.06
N ILE A 225 8.16 5.80 11.35
CA ILE A 225 7.76 6.88 12.25
C ILE A 225 8.90 7.13 13.24
N LYS A 226 9.30 8.38 13.37
CA LYS A 226 10.30 8.85 14.35
C LYS A 226 9.68 9.92 15.25
N LEU A 227 10.35 10.20 16.36
CA LEU A 227 10.06 11.37 17.18
C LEU A 227 10.98 12.52 16.73
N VAL A 228 10.39 13.65 16.34
CA VAL A 228 11.11 14.89 16.01
C VAL A 228 10.40 16.01 16.75
N ASP A 229 11.12 16.73 17.60
CA ASP A 229 10.59 17.78 18.47
C ASP A 229 9.40 17.29 19.31
N ASN A 230 9.54 16.12 19.93
CA ASN A 230 8.49 15.45 20.71
C ASN A 230 7.19 15.12 19.95
N ARG A 231 7.17 15.24 18.60
CA ARG A 231 6.03 14.88 17.76
C ARG A 231 6.35 13.72 16.82
N CYS A 232 5.32 12.94 16.48
CA CYS A 232 5.46 11.88 15.47
C CYS A 232 5.77 12.50 14.10
N PHE A 233 6.80 11.97 13.45
CA PHE A 233 7.26 12.40 12.13
C PHE A 233 7.35 11.19 11.20
N TRP A 234 6.68 11.25 10.06
CA TRP A 234 6.67 10.17 9.07
C TRP A 234 7.79 10.37 8.06
N THR A 235 8.66 9.37 7.96
CA THR A 235 9.77 9.31 7.01
C THR A 235 9.33 8.73 5.67
N HIS A 236 10.18 8.86 4.66
CA HIS A 236 9.98 8.29 3.33
C HIS A 236 9.98 6.76 3.28
N LYS A 237 10.26 6.07 4.40
CA LYS A 237 10.08 4.62 4.54
C LYS A 237 8.61 4.20 4.67
N CYS A 238 7.69 5.16 4.85
CA CYS A 238 6.27 4.85 5.05
C CYS A 238 5.68 4.14 3.82
N GLU A 239 5.02 3.01 4.07
CA GLU A 239 4.34 2.23 3.02
C GLU A 239 2.88 2.66 2.83
N SER A 240 2.39 3.67 3.57
CA SER A 240 0.97 4.06 3.60
C SER A 240 0.04 2.87 3.92
N CYS A 241 0.48 1.94 4.78
CA CYS A 241 -0.23 0.69 5.08
C CYS A 241 -1.40 0.84 6.06
N MET A 242 -1.67 2.06 6.54
CA MET A 242 -2.72 2.41 7.50
C MET A 242 -2.64 1.72 8.88
N HIS A 243 -1.59 0.93 9.16
CA HIS A 243 -1.43 0.23 10.44
C HIS A 243 -1.51 1.22 11.62
N CYS A 244 -0.65 2.25 11.60
CA CYS A 244 -0.55 3.24 12.68
C CYS A 244 -1.89 3.96 12.98
N MET A 245 -2.67 4.32 11.95
CA MET A 245 -3.98 4.95 12.12
C MET A 245 -5.00 4.02 12.79
N ASN A 246 -4.92 2.71 12.54
CA ASN A 246 -5.88 1.74 13.06
C ASN A 246 -5.53 1.26 14.48
N ILE A 247 -4.24 1.22 14.84
CA ILE A 247 -3.81 0.78 16.19
C ILE A 247 -3.81 1.90 17.23
N CYS A 248 -3.90 3.16 16.83
CA CYS A 248 -3.82 4.28 17.76
C CYS A 248 -5.04 4.29 18.71
N PRO A 249 -4.87 4.08 20.02
CA PRO A 249 -5.99 3.91 20.95
C PRO A 249 -6.84 5.18 21.10
N THR A 250 -6.21 6.36 20.98
CA THR A 250 -6.88 7.66 21.06
C THR A 250 -7.25 8.23 19.69
N ARG A 251 -7.06 7.45 18.61
CA ARG A 251 -7.27 7.89 17.22
C ARG A 251 -6.56 9.21 16.89
N ALA A 252 -5.36 9.40 17.42
CA ALA A 252 -4.64 10.66 17.28
C ALA A 252 -4.01 10.87 15.89
N ILE A 253 -3.77 9.80 15.12
CA ILE A 253 -3.11 9.88 13.81
C ILE A 253 -4.14 10.21 12.74
N GLU A 254 -3.91 11.32 12.03
CA GLU A 254 -4.81 11.88 11.02
C GLU A 254 -4.07 12.15 9.71
N THR A 255 -4.83 12.34 8.63
CA THR A 255 -4.30 12.80 7.34
C THR A 255 -4.59 14.29 7.20
N ALA A 256 -3.57 15.13 7.02
CA ALA A 256 -3.72 16.58 6.86
C ALA A 256 -4.22 16.94 5.44
N HIS A 257 -5.47 16.62 5.11
CA HIS A 257 -6.08 16.90 3.80
C HIS A 257 -6.02 18.39 3.45
N GLY A 258 -6.44 19.26 4.38
CA GLY A 258 -6.38 20.70 4.18
C GLY A 258 -4.99 21.23 3.91
N PHE A 259 -3.96 20.67 4.56
CA PHE A 259 -2.56 21.02 4.27
C PHE A 259 -2.19 20.68 2.83
N VAL A 260 -2.46 19.45 2.37
CA VAL A 260 -2.12 19.02 0.99
C VAL A 260 -2.85 19.88 -0.04
N ILE A 261 -4.14 20.14 0.18
CA ILE A 261 -4.96 21.00 -0.70
C ILE A 261 -4.45 22.44 -0.68
N GLY A 262 -4.14 22.99 0.50
CA GLY A 262 -3.63 24.35 0.64
C GLY A 262 -2.27 24.55 -0.01
N VAL A 263 -1.35 23.59 0.11
CA VAL A 263 -0.07 23.63 -0.59
C VAL A 263 -0.27 23.55 -2.10
N ALA A 264 -1.16 22.68 -2.59
CA ALA A 264 -1.48 22.62 -4.02
C ALA A 264 -2.05 23.95 -4.51
N PHE A 265 -2.99 24.55 -3.78
CA PHE A 265 -3.54 25.85 -4.12
C PHE A 265 -2.46 26.95 -4.20
N ILE A 266 -1.66 27.12 -3.14
CA ILE A 266 -0.55 28.10 -3.10
C ILE A 266 0.45 27.85 -4.24
N PHE A 267 0.78 26.59 -4.50
CA PHE A 267 1.72 26.23 -5.56
C PHE A 267 1.21 26.66 -6.94
N TYR A 268 0.00 26.25 -7.32
CA TYR A 268 -0.52 26.51 -8.67
C TYR A 268 -0.98 27.95 -8.89
N THR A 269 -1.36 28.68 -7.83
CA THR A 269 -1.88 30.06 -7.96
C THR A 269 -0.85 31.15 -7.70
N ILE A 270 0.16 30.87 -6.85
CA ILE A 270 1.13 31.88 -6.43
C ILE A 270 2.51 31.50 -6.95
N ILE A 271 3.05 30.35 -6.53
CA ILE A 271 4.45 29.98 -6.81
C ILE A 271 4.66 29.81 -8.31
N LEU A 272 3.80 29.03 -8.97
CA LEU A 272 3.95 28.72 -10.39
C LEU A 272 3.75 29.97 -11.25
N THR A 273 2.70 30.75 -10.95
CA THR A 273 2.43 32.02 -11.65
C THR A 273 3.58 33.01 -11.51
N TRP A 274 4.15 33.14 -10.30
CA TRP A 274 5.32 33.99 -10.02
C TRP A 274 6.57 33.52 -10.76
N LEU A 275 6.83 32.20 -10.80
CA LEU A 275 7.96 31.64 -11.54
C LEU A 275 7.85 31.94 -13.04
N TYR A 276 6.66 31.76 -13.62
CA TYR A 276 6.43 31.99 -15.05
C TYR A 276 6.50 33.47 -15.44
N SER A 277 5.97 34.37 -14.59
CA SER A 277 5.95 35.80 -14.90
C SER A 277 7.31 36.48 -14.78
N ILE A 278 8.22 35.97 -13.92
CA ILE A 278 9.52 36.62 -13.65
C ILE A 278 10.65 35.97 -14.44
N ILE A 279 10.65 34.64 -14.56
CA ILE A 279 11.80 33.90 -15.14
C ILE A 279 11.63 33.74 -16.66
N GLY A 280 10.46 34.08 -17.23
CA GLY A 280 10.20 33.91 -18.66
C GLY A 280 10.32 32.44 -19.10
N LEU A 281 9.96 31.50 -18.21
CA LEU A 281 10.16 30.05 -18.42
C LEU A 281 9.55 29.54 -19.73
N ASN A 282 8.44 30.15 -20.18
CA ASN A 282 7.83 29.85 -21.48
C ASN A 282 8.80 30.07 -22.63
N GLU A 283 9.47 31.24 -22.67
CA GLU A 283 10.42 31.60 -23.72
C GLU A 283 11.62 30.64 -23.73
N ILE A 284 12.07 30.21 -22.55
CA ILE A 284 13.15 29.23 -22.40
C ILE A 284 12.74 27.87 -22.99
N PHE A 285 11.57 27.33 -22.64
CA PHE A 285 11.16 26.03 -23.14
C PHE A 285 10.84 26.04 -24.65
N GLU A 286 10.22 27.11 -25.16
CA GLU A 286 9.92 27.28 -26.59
C GLU A 286 11.18 27.39 -27.46
N THR A 287 12.25 27.99 -26.93
CA THR A 287 13.51 28.15 -27.68
C THR A 287 14.21 26.81 -27.95
N PHE A 288 14.09 25.83 -27.05
CA PHE A 288 14.91 24.62 -27.07
C PHE A 288 14.15 23.32 -27.33
N LEU A 289 12.83 23.31 -27.29
CA LEU A 289 12.03 22.08 -27.35
C LEU A 289 10.95 22.13 -28.44
N SER A 290 10.69 20.98 -29.09
CA SER A 290 9.50 20.82 -29.92
C SER A 290 8.22 20.90 -29.07
N PRO A 291 7.04 21.21 -29.64
CA PRO A 291 5.81 21.39 -28.85
C PRO A 291 5.44 20.19 -27.95
N ALA A 292 5.63 18.96 -28.44
CA ALA A 292 5.37 17.76 -27.65
C ALA A 292 6.39 17.59 -26.50
N MET A 293 7.66 17.91 -26.76
CA MET A 293 8.73 17.84 -25.75
C MET A 293 8.60 18.97 -24.73
N HIS A 294 8.15 20.15 -25.14
CA HIS A 294 7.82 21.27 -24.26
C HIS A 294 6.77 20.81 -23.24
N TYR A 295 5.61 20.33 -23.69
CA TYR A 295 4.53 19.92 -22.79
C TYR A 295 4.96 18.84 -21.79
N LEU A 296 5.68 17.82 -22.27
CA LEU A 296 6.18 16.76 -21.39
C LEU A 296 7.18 17.32 -20.35
N THR A 297 8.10 18.18 -20.78
CA THR A 297 9.11 18.78 -19.90
C THR A 297 8.45 19.68 -18.86
N GLU A 298 7.47 20.48 -19.27
CA GLU A 298 6.69 21.34 -18.38
C GLU A 298 5.95 20.53 -17.31
N VAL A 299 5.22 19.49 -17.70
CA VAL A 299 4.51 18.61 -16.75
C VAL A 299 5.45 17.98 -15.74
N ILE A 300 6.62 17.51 -16.20
CA ILE A 300 7.64 16.93 -15.32
C ILE A 300 8.22 18.00 -14.38
N PHE A 301 8.52 19.18 -14.91
CA PHE A 301 9.06 20.30 -14.14
C PHE A 301 8.09 20.77 -13.06
N HIS A 302 6.82 20.97 -13.39
CA HIS A 302 5.76 21.30 -12.44
C HIS A 302 5.62 20.24 -11.36
N ALA A 303 5.63 18.96 -11.74
CA ALA A 303 5.54 17.87 -10.77
C ALA A 303 6.72 17.88 -9.79
N ILE A 304 7.96 18.08 -10.28
CA ILE A 304 9.16 18.17 -9.43
C ILE A 304 9.07 19.36 -8.47
N LEU A 305 8.71 20.55 -8.98
CA LEU A 305 8.56 21.76 -8.17
C LEU A 305 7.45 21.61 -7.14
N PHE A 306 6.33 21.00 -7.50
CA PHE A 306 5.22 20.74 -6.58
C PHE A 306 5.66 19.79 -5.46
N ILE A 307 6.35 18.70 -5.79
CA ILE A 307 6.88 17.76 -4.80
C ILE A 307 7.85 18.48 -3.86
N PHE A 308 8.80 19.25 -4.40
CA PHE A 308 9.75 20.01 -3.60
C PHE A 308 9.04 20.98 -2.65
N SER A 309 8.02 21.69 -3.16
CA SER A 309 7.19 22.60 -2.37
C SER A 309 6.49 21.85 -1.24
N LEU A 310 5.81 20.73 -1.55
CA LEU A 310 5.12 19.92 -0.54
C LEU A 310 6.06 19.39 0.55
N LEU A 311 7.25 18.91 0.17
CA LEU A 311 8.24 18.43 1.13
C LEU A 311 8.76 19.56 2.02
N SER A 312 9.00 20.74 1.46
CA SER A 312 9.45 21.92 2.20
C SER A 312 8.38 22.42 3.16
N PHE A 313 7.15 22.59 2.67
CA PHE A 313 6.00 22.99 3.49
C PHE A 313 5.65 21.96 4.56
N TYR A 314 5.99 20.67 4.38
CA TYR A 314 5.79 19.67 5.42
C TYR A 314 6.64 19.95 6.66
N TYR A 315 7.90 20.38 6.50
CA TYR A 315 8.73 20.76 7.64
C TYR A 315 8.19 22.01 8.34
N VAL A 316 7.72 23.00 7.57
CA VAL A 316 7.05 24.19 8.10
C VAL A 316 5.80 23.79 8.87
N MET A 317 4.94 22.95 8.31
CA MET A 317 3.75 22.42 8.99
C MET A 317 4.15 21.71 10.29
N HIS A 318 5.14 20.81 10.25
CA HIS A 318 5.59 20.07 11.43
C HIS A 318 6.07 21.01 12.55
N PHE A 319 6.80 22.07 12.20
CA PHE A 319 7.18 23.13 13.13
C PHE A 319 5.95 23.89 13.67
N LEU A 320 5.05 24.34 12.79
CA LEU A 320 3.84 25.08 13.18
C LEU A 320 2.92 24.28 14.09
N MET A 321 2.89 22.95 13.98
CA MET A 321 2.10 22.06 14.84
C MET A 321 2.48 22.12 16.33
N HIS A 322 3.57 22.80 16.72
CA HIS A 322 3.87 23.11 18.13
C HIS A 322 2.92 24.15 18.72
N PHE A 323 2.41 25.04 17.89
CA PHE A 323 1.49 26.10 18.28
C PHE A 323 0.06 25.61 18.19
N LYS A 324 -0.69 25.71 19.29
CA LYS A 324 -2.06 25.16 19.42
C LYS A 324 -3.02 25.63 18.32
N VAL A 325 -2.89 26.88 17.85
CA VAL A 325 -3.76 27.43 16.80
C VAL A 325 -3.58 26.68 15.48
N PHE A 326 -2.33 26.50 15.05
CA PHE A 326 -2.01 25.79 13.81
C PHE A 326 -2.29 24.30 13.92
N GLU A 327 -1.99 23.66 15.06
CA GLU A 327 -2.36 22.27 15.31
C GLU A 327 -3.85 22.03 15.14
N ARG A 328 -4.68 22.88 15.76
CA ARG A 328 -6.14 22.81 15.62
C ARG A 328 -6.58 23.01 14.18
N PHE A 329 -5.99 23.97 13.47
CA PHE A 329 -6.31 24.22 12.07
C PHE A 329 -6.04 23.00 11.17
N PHE A 330 -4.85 22.40 11.27
CA PHE A 330 -4.51 21.22 10.46
C PHE A 330 -5.35 19.99 10.82
N VAL A 331 -5.74 19.85 12.09
CA VAL A 331 -6.62 18.76 12.54
C VAL A 331 -8.07 18.99 12.08
N LEU A 332 -8.61 20.21 12.19
CA LEU A 332 -9.99 20.51 11.77
C LEU A 332 -10.18 20.38 10.27
N THR A 333 -9.15 20.66 9.48
CA THR A 333 -9.16 20.48 8.03
C THR A 333 -8.80 19.05 7.58
N SER A 334 -8.60 18.14 8.54
CA SER A 334 -8.46 16.71 8.26
C SER A 334 -9.83 16.04 8.20
N LEU A 335 -10.14 15.38 7.08
CA LEU A 335 -11.38 14.61 6.98
C LEU A 335 -11.39 13.41 7.96
N THR A 336 -10.22 12.90 8.33
CA THR A 336 -10.11 11.71 9.19
C THR A 336 -10.41 11.96 10.68
N THR A 337 -10.46 13.22 11.10
CA THR A 337 -10.78 13.62 12.50
C THR A 337 -12.27 13.43 12.82
N TYR A 338 -13.14 13.48 11.80
CA TYR A 338 -14.58 13.51 11.97
C TYR A 338 -15.15 12.10 12.23
N LYS A 339 -16.21 12.03 13.05
CA LYS A 339 -16.82 10.74 13.48
C LYS A 339 -17.32 9.89 12.32
N PHE A 340 -17.80 10.51 11.23
CA PHE A 340 -18.24 9.77 10.04
C PHE A 340 -17.09 9.06 9.33
N TRP A 341 -15.85 9.51 9.55
CA TRP A 341 -14.64 8.89 9.03
C TRP A 341 -14.21 7.70 9.89
N ARG A 342 -14.81 6.54 9.60
CA ARG A 342 -14.54 5.31 10.36
C ARG A 342 -13.10 4.85 10.16
N ARG A 343 -12.49 4.30 11.22
CA ARG A 343 -11.25 3.52 11.07
C ARG A 343 -11.59 2.16 10.46
N TYR A 344 -10.58 1.53 9.91
CA TYR A 344 -10.72 0.17 9.41
C TYR A 344 -10.42 -0.80 10.56
N LEU A 345 -11.44 -1.54 10.98
CA LEU A 345 -11.28 -2.64 11.92
C LEU A 345 -11.26 -3.93 11.09
N PRO A 346 -10.12 -4.65 11.00
CA PRO A 346 -10.16 -6.00 10.45
C PRO A 346 -11.14 -6.82 11.28
N HIS A 347 -11.90 -7.69 10.61
CA HIS A 347 -12.76 -8.64 11.28
C HIS A 347 -11.95 -9.33 12.38
N LYS A 348 -12.34 -9.12 13.65
CA LYS A 348 -11.85 -9.94 14.74
C LYS A 348 -12.30 -11.36 14.38
N ALA A 349 -11.37 -12.19 13.89
CA ALA A 349 -11.60 -13.63 13.92
C ALA A 349 -11.83 -13.94 15.41
N LYS A 350 -13.10 -14.11 15.77
CA LYS A 350 -13.48 -14.62 17.08
C LYS A 350 -12.90 -16.02 17.23
#